data_AF-A0AAD8W4J2-F1
#
_entry.id   AF-A0AAD8W4J2-F1
#
_cell.length_a   1.000
_cell.length_b   1.000
_cell.length_c   1.000
_cell.angle_alpha   90.00
_cell.angle_beta   90.00
_cell.angle_gamma   90.00
#
_symmetry.space_group_name_H-M   'P 1'
#
loop_
_entity.id
_entity.type
_entity.pdbx_description
1 polymer ?
#
loop_
_entity_poly.entity_id
_entity_poly.type
_entity_poly.pdbx_seq_one_letter_code
_entity_poly.pdbx_strand_id
1 'polypeptide(L)'
;MADDDDAGALSDVDEDPLPPPPPPSSSSIPSSKPQPPSHPHAEAQQQRILDLSAELDEERRLRRAAEDALASSETRLGRLKAFAQDALRKRDESSAAAAASARSLQALQSEAATASSMLASGLERISAKASPSTPPAPLPTSHKYSAGLPALAYGVLKRANDIVDDLLAQIAAARRDRDDRNYQIAIEVSELEAALASRAAEAESLSKSLSDRDADLSALRDQLAALTPLLADQIGCASRLYDEVRQLVALVDPDAAGALPDSVFVWKEADIEESLKVSLEGTRMALDIAAMALHKVAAWRDRGSSKVSELQGKVEELVREKEHIGVLLRSALQANTSEVLKVAEDGLREAGIEIGLNGHRDHRPGSAQKDEVYTLAGALENSMKESQIKIIELQHLVEAQRAESGLLRTRMEGQEKEIGQLRKQIKHLEEKERLANDSVEGLMMDVTAAEEEIKRWKMAAEEEADAGRSIEQEFQIQLTSLHKELEEAKESMLELENKLKFKEETAAAAMAARDAAEKSLKLADTRSARLRERLEELNRQAEESEGRADPSSGSGRHRYMCWPWQWLGLNYVRLPPAETEEASNEMELSEPLI
;
A
#
# COMPACT_ATOMS: atom_id res chain seq x y z
N MET A 1 -17.36 14.66 -63.05
CA MET A 1 -15.95 15.03 -63.21
C MET A 1 -15.26 13.72 -63.55
N ALA A 2 -15.19 13.30 -64.83
CA ALA A 2 -14.89 14.07 -66.05
C ALA A 2 -13.54 14.80 -65.89
N ASP A 3 -12.52 14.56 -66.71
CA ASP A 3 -12.45 13.92 -68.06
C ASP A 3 -11.52 12.66 -68.00
N ASP A 4 -11.56 11.60 -68.83
CA ASP A 4 -11.73 11.38 -70.29
C ASP A 4 -10.53 11.75 -71.20
N ASP A 5 -10.37 10.97 -72.28
CA ASP A 5 -9.35 10.99 -73.36
C ASP A 5 -7.92 10.45 -73.02
N ASP A 6 -7.23 9.65 -73.87
CA ASP A 6 -7.51 9.16 -75.22
C ASP A 6 -7.00 7.71 -75.42
N ALA A 7 -7.76 6.87 -76.12
CA ALA A 7 -7.44 5.48 -76.46
C ALA A 7 -7.51 5.28 -77.98
N GLY A 8 -6.40 5.58 -78.67
CA GLY A 8 -6.30 5.51 -80.13
C GLY A 8 -6.31 4.09 -80.70
N ALA A 9 -7.49 3.57 -81.04
CA ALA A 9 -7.68 2.35 -81.83
C ALA A 9 -8.20 2.67 -83.24
N LEU A 10 -7.33 2.58 -84.25
CA LEU A 10 -7.62 2.69 -85.69
C LEU A 10 -6.52 1.93 -86.46
N SER A 11 -6.73 1.27 -87.59
CA SER A 11 -7.96 0.79 -88.26
C SER A 11 -7.55 -0.37 -89.18
N ASP A 12 -8.38 -1.39 -89.28
CA ASP A 12 -8.29 -2.42 -90.32
C ASP A 12 -8.95 -1.89 -91.60
N VAL A 13 -8.30 -1.99 -92.77
CA VAL A 13 -8.87 -1.71 -94.10
C VAL A 13 -8.17 -2.56 -95.15
N ASP A 14 -8.89 -3.57 -95.67
CA ASP A 14 -8.58 -4.22 -96.93
C ASP A 14 -8.89 -3.28 -98.13
N GLU A 15 -8.07 -3.32 -99.18
CA GLU A 15 -8.55 -3.11 -100.55
C GLU A 15 -7.87 -4.08 -101.52
N ASP A 16 -8.68 -4.65 -102.41
CA ASP A 16 -8.42 -5.85 -103.22
C ASP A 16 -7.82 -5.49 -104.62
N PRO A 17 -7.65 -6.37 -105.64
CA PRO A 17 -6.48 -6.30 -106.53
C PRO A 17 -6.83 -5.88 -107.96
N LEU A 18 -5.81 -5.54 -108.77
CA LEU A 18 -5.98 -5.36 -110.23
C LEU A 18 -4.88 -6.06 -111.05
N PRO A 19 -5.22 -6.75 -112.17
CA PRO A 19 -4.27 -7.59 -112.93
C PRO A 19 -3.93 -6.96 -114.33
N PRO A 20 -3.60 -7.69 -115.43
CA PRO A 20 -2.37 -7.44 -116.19
C PRO A 20 -2.59 -6.99 -117.66
N PRO A 21 -1.53 -6.84 -118.46
CA PRO A 21 -1.61 -6.94 -119.92
C PRO A 21 -0.70 -8.03 -120.53
N PRO A 22 -1.20 -8.86 -121.47
CA PRO A 22 -0.40 -9.80 -122.27
C PRO A 22 -0.24 -9.29 -123.74
N PRO A 23 0.06 -10.12 -124.76
CA PRO A 23 1.27 -10.04 -125.59
C PRO A 23 1.02 -9.42 -126.99
N PRO A 24 1.97 -9.57 -127.92
CA PRO A 24 1.56 -10.35 -129.10
C PRO A 24 2.62 -11.34 -129.63
N SER A 25 2.10 -12.44 -130.18
CA SER A 25 2.84 -13.39 -131.03
C SER A 25 2.53 -13.11 -132.51
N SER A 26 3.47 -13.40 -133.42
CA SER A 26 3.33 -14.37 -134.52
C SER A 26 4.09 -14.04 -135.82
N SER A 27 4.74 -15.08 -136.38
CA SER A 27 5.04 -15.34 -137.81
C SER A 27 5.92 -14.33 -138.58
N SER A 28 6.87 -14.71 -139.46
CA SER A 28 6.87 -15.87 -140.37
C SER A 28 8.28 -16.32 -140.82
N ILE A 29 8.40 -17.59 -141.20
CA ILE A 29 9.47 -18.27 -141.99
C ILE A 29 9.18 -17.93 -143.51
N PRO A 30 10.11 -17.84 -144.50
CA PRO A 30 11.19 -18.82 -144.83
C PRO A 30 12.53 -18.36 -145.49
N SER A 31 13.54 -19.25 -145.43
CA SER A 31 14.64 -19.51 -146.42
C SER A 31 15.64 -18.38 -146.80
N SER A 32 16.93 -18.60 -147.10
CA SER A 32 17.78 -19.81 -147.24
C SER A 32 19.30 -19.47 -147.22
N LYS A 33 20.15 -20.40 -146.70
CA LYS A 33 21.61 -20.71 -146.95
C LYS A 33 22.54 -19.75 -147.76
N PRO A 34 23.90 -19.78 -147.59
CA PRO A 34 24.76 -20.60 -146.70
C PRO A 34 25.95 -19.87 -145.96
N GLN A 35 26.67 -20.68 -145.17
CA GLN A 35 27.96 -20.51 -144.43
C GLN A 35 29.10 -19.66 -145.06
N PRO A 36 30.04 -19.14 -144.23
CA PRO A 36 31.35 -19.80 -143.97
C PRO A 36 31.79 -19.84 -142.47
N PRO A 37 32.93 -20.48 -142.08
CA PRO A 37 33.03 -21.11 -140.76
C PRO A 37 34.12 -20.65 -139.73
N SER A 38 33.81 -20.90 -138.46
CA SER A 38 34.63 -21.48 -137.36
C SER A 38 35.85 -20.77 -136.72
N HIS A 39 35.79 -20.62 -135.39
CA HIS A 39 36.90 -20.88 -134.44
C HIS A 39 36.37 -21.47 -133.11
N PRO A 40 36.66 -22.76 -132.76
CA PRO A 40 36.06 -23.43 -131.60
C PRO A 40 36.70 -23.10 -130.24
N HIS A 41 37.78 -22.31 -130.20
CA HIS A 41 38.42 -21.92 -128.94
C HIS A 41 37.69 -20.76 -128.25
N ALA A 42 37.08 -19.86 -129.03
CA ALA A 42 36.33 -18.71 -128.54
C ALA A 42 35.07 -19.13 -127.77
N GLU A 43 34.25 -20.01 -128.32
CA GLU A 43 32.97 -20.44 -127.71
C GLU A 43 33.15 -21.05 -126.30
N ALA A 44 34.18 -21.87 -126.10
CA ALA A 44 34.48 -22.47 -124.80
C ALA A 44 35.03 -21.45 -123.78
N GLN A 45 35.76 -20.42 -124.24
CA GLN A 45 36.16 -19.29 -123.39
C GLN A 45 34.95 -18.39 -123.08
N GLN A 46 34.07 -18.13 -124.05
CA GLN A 46 32.82 -17.38 -123.86
C GLN A 46 31.93 -18.03 -122.80
N GLN A 47 31.71 -19.35 -122.86
CA GLN A 47 30.93 -20.07 -121.85
C GLN A 47 31.56 -19.94 -120.45
N ARG A 48 32.88 -20.05 -120.34
CA ARG A 48 33.58 -19.90 -119.06
C ARG A 48 33.52 -18.46 -118.50
N ILE A 49 33.49 -17.46 -119.37
CA ILE A 49 33.24 -16.06 -119.01
C ILE A 49 31.79 -15.88 -118.54
N LEU A 50 30.82 -16.51 -119.21
CA LEU A 50 29.41 -16.48 -118.81
C LEU A 50 29.17 -17.16 -117.46
N ASP A 51 29.73 -18.34 -117.23
CA ASP A 51 29.62 -19.05 -115.94
C ASP A 51 30.24 -18.23 -114.79
N LEU A 52 31.44 -17.66 -114.99
CA LEU A 52 32.06 -16.77 -114.01
C LEU A 52 31.30 -15.44 -113.83
N SER A 53 30.58 -14.97 -114.85
CA SER A 53 29.69 -13.81 -114.71
C SER A 53 28.43 -14.14 -113.87
N ALA A 54 27.90 -15.36 -114.01
CA ALA A 54 26.79 -15.84 -113.18
C ALA A 54 27.23 -16.09 -111.72
N GLU A 55 28.43 -16.65 -111.50
CA GLU A 55 29.04 -16.73 -110.16
C GLU A 55 29.28 -15.34 -109.55
N LEU A 56 29.73 -14.36 -110.35
CA LEU A 56 29.90 -12.98 -109.90
C LEU A 56 28.56 -12.32 -109.55
N ASP A 57 27.50 -12.58 -110.32
CA ASP A 57 26.17 -12.02 -110.06
C ASP A 57 25.47 -12.65 -108.85
N GLU A 58 25.69 -13.94 -108.57
CA GLU A 58 25.25 -14.57 -107.32
C GLU A 58 26.06 -14.07 -106.11
N GLU A 59 27.39 -13.92 -106.22
CA GLU A 59 28.18 -13.28 -105.16
C GLU A 59 27.81 -11.80 -104.97
N ARG A 60 27.40 -11.06 -106.02
CA ARG A 60 26.79 -9.72 -105.90
C ARG A 60 25.44 -9.75 -105.18
N ARG A 61 24.63 -10.80 -105.37
CA ARG A 61 23.34 -10.98 -104.66
C ARG A 61 23.57 -11.27 -103.18
N LEU A 62 24.51 -12.16 -102.85
CA LEU A 62 24.93 -12.45 -101.49
C LEU A 62 25.57 -11.23 -100.81
N ARG A 63 26.37 -10.45 -101.54
CA ARG A 63 26.92 -9.17 -101.09
C ARG A 63 25.81 -8.19 -100.69
N ARG A 64 24.82 -7.95 -101.54
CA ARG A 64 23.68 -7.06 -101.22
C ARG A 64 22.95 -7.51 -99.96
N ALA A 65 22.65 -8.81 -99.84
CA ALA A 65 22.02 -9.35 -98.63
C ALA A 65 22.87 -9.15 -97.36
N ALA A 66 24.21 -9.23 -97.47
CA ALA A 66 25.13 -8.94 -96.37
C ALA A 66 25.24 -7.43 -96.06
N GLU A 67 25.18 -6.57 -97.07
CA GLU A 67 25.15 -5.10 -96.93
C GLU A 67 23.82 -4.63 -96.30
N ASP A 68 22.68 -5.19 -96.70
CA ASP A 68 21.37 -4.94 -96.08
C ASP A 68 21.33 -5.42 -94.62
N ALA A 69 21.91 -6.59 -94.33
CA ALA A 69 22.06 -7.10 -92.97
C ALA A 69 22.98 -6.20 -92.12
N LEU A 70 24.08 -5.69 -92.70
CA LEU A 70 24.97 -4.73 -92.04
C LEU A 70 24.22 -3.43 -91.71
N ALA A 71 23.54 -2.82 -92.69
CA ALA A 71 22.77 -1.57 -92.51
C ALA A 71 21.66 -1.70 -91.45
N SER A 72 20.99 -2.86 -91.41
CA SER A 72 20.04 -3.21 -90.34
C SER A 72 20.73 -3.29 -88.97
N SER A 73 21.91 -3.91 -88.89
CA SER A 73 22.72 -3.97 -87.66
C SER A 73 23.25 -2.60 -87.21
N GLU A 74 23.61 -1.72 -88.15
CA GLU A 74 24.06 -0.34 -87.86
C GLU A 74 22.91 0.52 -87.34
N THR A 75 21.71 0.37 -87.92
CA THR A 75 20.50 1.02 -87.42
C THR A 75 20.17 0.57 -85.99
N ARG A 76 20.31 -0.73 -85.68
CA ARG A 76 20.16 -1.26 -84.31
C ARG A 76 21.23 -0.72 -83.36
N LEU A 77 22.50 -0.67 -83.80
CA LEU A 77 23.60 -0.10 -83.03
C LEU A 77 23.44 1.42 -82.80
N GLY A 78 22.84 2.15 -83.75
CA GLY A 78 22.48 3.57 -83.57
C GLY A 78 21.47 3.77 -82.43
N ARG A 79 20.41 2.94 -82.38
CA ARG A 79 19.44 2.94 -81.27
C ARG A 79 20.10 2.54 -79.94
N LEU A 80 20.97 1.52 -79.96
CA LEU A 80 21.72 1.07 -78.78
C LEU A 80 22.69 2.15 -78.26
N LYS A 81 23.35 2.91 -79.15
CA LYS A 81 24.19 4.07 -78.78
C LYS A 81 23.38 5.18 -78.12
N ALA A 82 22.21 5.53 -78.66
CA ALA A 82 21.32 6.52 -78.05
C ALA A 82 20.86 6.08 -76.65
N PHE A 83 20.40 4.82 -76.52
CA PHE A 83 20.03 4.23 -75.23
C PHE A 83 21.20 4.22 -74.23
N ALA A 84 22.41 3.88 -74.67
CA ALA A 84 23.60 3.91 -73.82
C ALA A 84 23.97 5.33 -73.36
N GLN A 85 23.80 6.35 -74.21
CA GLN A 85 24.00 7.75 -73.83
C GLN A 85 22.96 8.21 -72.81
N ASP A 86 21.69 7.84 -72.96
CA ASP A 86 20.65 8.20 -71.99
C ASP A 86 20.77 7.42 -70.68
N ALA A 87 21.24 6.17 -70.71
CA ALA A 87 21.61 5.41 -69.52
C ALA A 87 22.78 6.06 -68.77
N LEU A 88 23.80 6.55 -69.49
CA LEU A 88 24.91 7.32 -68.91
C LEU A 88 24.42 8.64 -68.28
N ARG A 89 23.55 9.40 -68.96
CA ARG A 89 22.94 10.61 -68.39
C ARG A 89 22.21 10.32 -67.08
N LYS A 90 21.31 9.32 -67.06
CA LYS A 90 20.56 8.92 -65.86
C LYS A 90 21.47 8.44 -64.72
N ARG A 91 22.60 7.79 -65.05
CA ARG A 91 23.62 7.41 -64.06
C ARG A 91 24.34 8.63 -63.50
N ASP A 92 24.66 9.61 -64.32
CA ASP A 92 25.37 10.81 -63.88
C ASP A 92 24.44 11.75 -63.08
N GLU A 93 23.16 11.81 -63.44
CA GLU A 93 22.08 12.45 -62.67
C GLU A 93 21.86 11.75 -61.32
N SER A 94 21.77 10.42 -61.28
CA SER A 94 21.61 9.67 -60.01
C SER A 94 22.86 9.74 -59.13
N SER A 95 24.06 9.79 -59.73
CA SER A 95 25.32 10.06 -59.03
C SER A 95 25.35 11.47 -58.42
N ALA A 96 24.90 12.49 -59.16
CA ALA A 96 24.80 13.85 -58.66
C ALA A 96 23.77 13.98 -57.52
N ALA A 97 22.62 13.30 -57.64
CA ALA A 97 21.60 13.22 -56.59
C ALA A 97 22.14 12.50 -55.34
N ALA A 98 22.82 11.35 -55.50
CA ALA A 98 23.46 10.64 -54.40
C ALA A 98 24.53 11.50 -53.70
N ALA A 99 25.34 12.25 -54.45
CA ALA A 99 26.33 13.17 -53.90
C ALA A 99 25.70 14.41 -53.22
N ALA A 100 24.49 14.82 -53.59
CA ALA A 100 23.73 15.83 -52.86
C ALA A 100 23.16 15.26 -51.54
N SER A 101 22.53 14.09 -51.59
CA SER A 101 22.02 13.38 -50.41
C SER A 101 23.11 13.06 -49.40
N ALA A 102 24.29 12.60 -49.84
CA ALA A 102 25.44 12.34 -48.97
C ALA A 102 25.92 13.59 -48.23
N ARG A 103 25.94 14.76 -48.89
CA ARG A 103 26.27 16.04 -48.26
C ARG A 103 25.22 16.49 -47.24
N SER A 104 23.93 16.27 -47.54
CA SER A 104 22.83 16.53 -46.60
C SER A 104 22.92 15.62 -45.36
N LEU A 105 23.19 14.32 -45.54
CA LEU A 105 23.41 13.38 -44.45
C LEU A 105 24.61 13.76 -43.58
N GLN A 106 25.72 14.18 -44.18
CA GLN A 106 26.91 14.63 -43.43
C GLN A 106 26.62 15.90 -42.61
N ALA A 107 25.83 16.83 -43.13
CA ALA A 107 25.38 18.01 -42.39
C ALA A 107 24.52 17.61 -41.18
N LEU A 108 23.49 16.77 -41.39
CA LEU A 108 22.63 16.25 -40.32
C LEU A 108 23.40 15.46 -39.25
N GLN A 109 24.39 14.66 -39.65
CA GLN A 109 25.29 13.95 -38.73
C GLN A 109 26.11 14.93 -37.87
N SER A 110 26.59 16.04 -38.44
CA SER A 110 27.32 17.07 -37.67
C SER A 110 26.43 17.83 -36.68
N GLU A 111 25.18 18.11 -37.05
CA GLU A 111 24.18 18.69 -36.14
C GLU A 111 23.81 17.71 -35.01
N ALA A 112 23.59 16.44 -35.33
CA ALA A 112 23.28 15.39 -34.36
C ALA A 112 24.44 15.16 -33.37
N ALA A 113 25.69 15.14 -33.84
CA ALA A 113 26.87 15.03 -32.98
C ALA A 113 27.00 16.25 -32.04
N THR A 114 26.74 17.45 -32.55
CA THR A 114 26.76 18.68 -31.74
C THR A 114 25.66 18.67 -30.69
N ALA A 115 24.43 18.32 -31.08
CA ALA A 115 23.29 18.19 -30.17
C ALA A 115 23.52 17.12 -29.10
N SER A 116 24.06 15.96 -29.47
CA SER A 116 24.41 14.87 -28.54
C SER A 116 25.47 15.30 -27.51
N SER A 117 26.55 15.95 -27.95
CA SER A 117 27.59 16.48 -27.06
C SER A 117 27.05 17.56 -26.10
N MET A 118 26.15 18.42 -26.57
CA MET A 118 25.43 19.37 -25.72
C MET A 118 24.54 18.68 -24.69
N LEU A 119 23.74 17.69 -25.10
CA LEU A 119 22.87 16.93 -24.20
C LEU A 119 23.67 16.20 -23.12
N ALA A 120 24.71 15.45 -23.50
CA ALA A 120 25.54 14.72 -22.54
C ALA A 120 26.17 15.66 -21.50
N SER A 121 26.92 16.68 -21.96
CA SER A 121 27.60 17.62 -21.07
C SER A 121 26.67 18.57 -20.31
N GLY A 122 25.43 18.76 -20.78
CA GLY A 122 24.39 19.51 -20.08
C GLY A 122 23.70 18.69 -19.00
N LEU A 123 23.36 17.44 -19.30
CA LEU A 123 22.75 16.49 -18.34
C LEU A 123 23.72 16.16 -17.20
N GLU A 124 25.02 16.03 -17.47
CA GLU A 124 26.04 15.90 -16.41
C GLU A 124 26.02 17.09 -15.44
N ARG A 125 25.86 18.33 -15.92
CA ARG A 125 25.80 19.53 -15.07
C ARG A 125 24.49 19.61 -14.27
N ILE A 126 23.37 19.23 -14.89
CA ILE A 126 22.06 19.17 -14.22
C ILE A 126 22.08 18.09 -13.12
N SER A 127 22.66 16.92 -13.42
CA SER A 127 22.87 15.83 -12.46
C SER A 127 23.80 16.26 -11.30
N ALA A 128 24.91 16.93 -11.61
CA ALA A 128 25.80 17.49 -10.59
C ALA A 128 25.11 18.52 -9.69
N LYS A 129 24.21 19.34 -10.24
CA LYS A 129 23.39 20.33 -9.49
C LYS A 129 22.32 19.67 -8.61
N ALA A 130 21.77 18.52 -9.02
CA ALA A 130 20.89 17.72 -8.18
C ALA A 130 21.63 17.01 -7.03
N SER A 131 22.96 16.84 -7.15
CA SER A 131 23.80 16.26 -6.10
C SER A 131 24.21 17.31 -5.05
N PRO A 132 24.06 17.03 -3.73
CA PRO A 132 24.43 17.97 -2.68
C PRO A 132 25.96 18.19 -2.52
N SER A 133 26.80 17.50 -3.29
CA SER A 133 28.26 17.51 -3.14
C SER A 133 29.02 18.39 -4.13
N THR A 134 28.38 18.92 -5.18
CA THR A 134 29.07 19.56 -6.31
C THR A 134 28.53 20.97 -6.56
N PRO A 135 29.39 22.00 -6.73
CA PRO A 135 28.92 23.35 -7.04
C PRO A 135 28.26 23.41 -8.43
N PRO A 136 27.17 24.19 -8.61
CA PRO A 136 26.41 24.23 -9.85
C PRO A 136 27.23 24.83 -10.99
N ALA A 137 27.50 24.04 -12.02
CA ALA A 137 28.17 24.48 -13.23
C ALA A 137 27.18 25.14 -14.22
N PRO A 138 27.53 26.25 -14.89
CA PRO A 138 26.62 26.95 -15.79
C PRO A 138 26.28 26.12 -17.04
N LEU A 139 25.02 26.23 -17.48
CA LEU A 139 24.52 25.58 -18.70
C LEU A 139 25.11 26.20 -19.99
N PRO A 140 25.08 25.49 -21.12
CA PRO A 140 25.41 26.06 -22.44
C PRO A 140 24.54 27.30 -22.74
N THR A 141 25.11 28.34 -23.33
CA THR A 141 24.39 29.60 -23.62
C THR A 141 23.61 29.54 -24.94
N SER A 142 22.37 30.05 -24.91
CA SER A 142 21.40 30.01 -26.01
C SER A 142 21.90 30.63 -27.33
N HIS A 143 22.70 31.69 -27.27
CA HIS A 143 23.00 32.57 -28.41
C HIS A 143 23.74 31.93 -29.59
N LYS A 144 24.17 30.67 -29.49
CA LYS A 144 24.89 29.95 -30.56
C LYS A 144 24.02 29.00 -31.39
N TYR A 145 22.78 28.72 -30.96
CA TYR A 145 21.98 27.63 -31.52
C TYR A 145 20.52 28.09 -31.74
N SER A 146 20.27 28.72 -32.89
CA SER A 146 18.96 29.31 -33.24
C SER A 146 18.05 28.44 -34.12
N ALA A 147 18.58 27.34 -34.67
CA ALA A 147 17.85 26.39 -35.51
C ALA A 147 18.47 24.98 -35.42
N GLY A 148 17.80 23.99 -36.00
CA GLY A 148 18.30 22.61 -36.10
C GLY A 148 18.28 21.82 -34.79
N LEU A 149 18.91 20.65 -34.80
CA LEU A 149 18.98 19.74 -33.64
C LEU A 149 19.61 20.38 -32.38
N PRO A 150 20.66 21.22 -32.47
CA PRO A 150 21.26 21.87 -31.29
C PRO A 150 20.32 22.81 -30.54
N ALA A 151 19.37 23.47 -31.24
CA ALA A 151 18.37 24.33 -30.61
C ALA A 151 17.35 23.53 -29.79
N LEU A 152 16.92 22.37 -30.32
CA LEU A 152 16.06 21.42 -29.60
C LEU A 152 16.77 20.86 -28.36
N ALA A 153 18.04 20.47 -28.49
CA ALA A 153 18.87 20.00 -27.38
C ALA A 153 18.98 21.05 -26.26
N TYR A 154 19.21 22.33 -26.60
CA TYR A 154 19.19 23.41 -25.62
C TYR A 154 17.82 23.55 -24.92
N GLY A 155 16.71 23.46 -25.67
CA GLY A 155 15.36 23.50 -25.11
C GLY A 155 15.05 22.36 -24.14
N VAL A 156 15.52 21.14 -24.43
CA VAL A 156 15.42 19.99 -23.51
C VAL A 156 16.23 20.24 -22.23
N LEU A 157 17.49 20.67 -22.35
CA LEU A 157 18.35 20.97 -21.20
C LEU A 157 17.78 22.08 -20.32
N LYS A 158 17.20 23.13 -20.91
CA LYS A 158 16.57 24.20 -20.15
C LYS A 158 15.40 23.65 -19.32
N ARG A 159 14.45 22.94 -19.94
CA ARG A 159 13.32 22.33 -19.21
C ARG A 159 13.79 21.37 -18.13
N ALA A 160 14.80 20.54 -18.40
CA ALA A 160 15.35 19.62 -17.42
C ALA A 160 16.00 20.35 -16.22
N ASN A 161 16.67 21.48 -16.45
CA ASN A 161 17.17 22.33 -15.36
C ASN A 161 16.02 22.97 -14.56
N ASP A 162 15.03 23.54 -15.25
CA ASP A 162 13.90 24.24 -14.62
C ASP A 162 13.12 23.25 -13.71
N ILE A 163 12.90 22.01 -14.17
CA ILE A 163 12.33 20.91 -13.36
C ILE A 163 13.20 20.59 -12.13
N VAL A 164 14.53 20.53 -12.28
CA VAL A 164 15.43 20.27 -11.15
C VAL A 164 15.42 21.42 -10.14
N ASP A 165 15.33 22.67 -10.58
CA ASP A 165 15.18 23.83 -9.70
C ASP A 165 13.85 23.79 -8.92
N ASP A 166 12.74 23.47 -9.59
CA ASP A 166 11.44 23.30 -8.94
C ASP A 166 11.43 22.15 -7.92
N LEU A 167 12.04 21.01 -8.25
CA LEU A 167 12.16 19.86 -7.33
C LEU A 167 13.06 20.20 -6.12
N LEU A 168 14.16 20.92 -6.32
CA LEU A 168 15.01 21.37 -5.21
C LEU A 168 14.27 22.38 -4.32
N ALA A 169 13.44 23.26 -4.89
CA ALA A 169 12.59 24.18 -4.13
C ALA A 169 11.53 23.42 -3.31
N GLN A 170 10.87 22.42 -3.88
CA GLN A 170 9.93 21.54 -3.18
C GLN A 170 10.61 20.76 -2.05
N ILE A 171 11.79 20.18 -2.28
CA ILE A 171 12.57 19.51 -1.24
C ILE A 171 12.95 20.47 -0.11
N ALA A 172 13.28 21.72 -0.42
CA ALA A 172 13.59 22.74 0.58
C ALA A 172 12.36 23.16 1.39
N ALA A 173 11.19 23.32 0.75
CA ALA A 173 9.92 23.58 1.44
C ALA A 173 9.54 22.41 2.37
N ALA A 174 9.48 21.19 1.83
CA ALA A 174 9.16 19.98 2.60
C ALA A 174 10.21 19.61 3.65
N ARG A 175 11.40 20.23 3.66
CA ARG A 175 12.34 20.18 4.80
C ARG A 175 11.91 21.15 5.90
N ARG A 176 11.63 22.41 5.56
CA ARG A 176 11.13 23.42 6.53
C ARG A 176 9.86 22.94 7.22
N ASP A 177 8.87 22.46 6.48
CA ASP A 177 7.59 22.00 7.05
C ASP A 177 7.80 20.83 8.04
N ARG A 178 8.77 19.94 7.76
CA ARG A 178 9.16 18.87 8.68
C ARG A 178 9.91 19.38 9.89
N ASP A 179 10.83 20.33 9.71
CA ASP A 179 11.58 20.92 10.82
C ASP A 179 10.65 21.72 11.75
N ASP A 180 9.72 22.51 11.20
CA ASP A 180 8.67 23.23 11.93
C ASP A 180 7.74 22.26 12.69
N ARG A 181 7.32 21.15 12.06
CA ARG A 181 6.56 20.10 12.75
C ARG A 181 7.37 19.40 13.84
N ASN A 182 8.68 19.19 13.63
CA ASN A 182 9.57 18.63 14.65
C ASN A 182 9.73 19.57 15.84
N TYR A 183 9.84 20.88 15.63
CA TYR A 183 9.86 21.88 16.70
C TYR A 183 8.54 21.89 17.48
N GLN A 184 7.40 21.84 16.78
CA GLN A 184 6.08 21.75 17.41
C GLN A 184 5.94 20.47 18.26
N ILE A 185 6.39 19.31 17.75
CA ILE A 185 6.41 18.04 18.51
C ILE A 185 7.33 18.14 19.73
N ALA A 186 8.48 18.83 19.64
CA ALA A 186 9.38 19.00 20.79
C ALA A 186 8.79 19.90 21.89
N ILE A 187 7.94 20.86 21.53
CA ILE A 187 7.17 21.68 22.48
C ILE A 187 6.08 20.82 23.15
N GLU A 188 5.24 20.13 22.36
CA GLU A 188 4.19 19.20 22.86
C GLU A 188 4.79 18.12 23.78
N VAL A 189 5.89 17.50 23.31
CA VAL A 189 7.05 16.99 24.04
C VAL A 189 7.15 17.37 25.53
N SER A 190 7.74 18.55 25.67
CA SER A 190 8.16 19.19 26.91
C SER A 190 6.97 19.56 27.81
N GLU A 191 5.83 19.94 27.23
CA GLU A 191 4.60 20.24 27.97
C GLU A 191 4.01 18.97 28.61
N LEU A 192 4.00 17.84 27.88
CA LEU A 192 3.56 16.55 28.41
C LEU A 192 4.50 16.02 29.49
N GLU A 193 5.82 16.16 29.33
CA GLU A 193 6.80 15.81 30.36
C GLU A 193 6.61 16.62 31.64
N ALA A 194 6.39 17.94 31.53
CA ALA A 194 6.09 18.81 32.68
C ALA A 194 4.77 18.42 33.38
N ALA A 195 3.72 18.12 32.61
CA ALA A 195 2.44 17.67 33.16
C ALA A 195 2.54 16.30 33.86
N LEU A 196 3.35 15.38 33.31
CA LEU A 196 3.65 14.09 33.95
C LEU A 196 4.43 14.27 35.26
N ALA A 197 5.43 15.15 35.28
CA ALA A 197 6.19 15.46 36.50
C ALA A 197 5.30 16.03 37.61
N SER A 198 4.38 16.95 37.27
CA SER A 198 3.40 17.49 38.23
C SER A 198 2.50 16.39 38.80
N ARG A 199 1.95 15.53 37.93
CA ARG A 199 1.10 14.41 38.36
C ARG A 199 1.84 13.36 39.19
N ALA A 200 3.12 13.12 38.91
CA ALA A 200 3.95 12.22 39.71
C ALA A 200 4.15 12.77 41.13
N ALA A 201 4.41 14.07 41.28
CA ALA A 201 4.53 14.73 42.58
C ALA A 201 3.20 14.73 43.36
N GLU A 202 2.06 14.95 42.68
CA GLU A 202 0.73 14.82 43.28
C GLU A 202 0.47 13.38 43.77
N ALA A 203 0.82 12.37 42.96
CA ALA A 203 0.65 10.96 43.32
C ALA A 203 1.53 10.56 44.52
N GLU A 204 2.78 11.03 44.60
CA GLU A 204 3.65 10.81 45.76
C GLU A 204 3.10 11.48 47.02
N SER A 205 2.60 12.72 46.92
CA SER A 205 1.95 13.43 48.02
C SER A 205 0.68 12.72 48.51
N LEU A 206 -0.15 12.19 47.60
CA LEU A 206 -1.34 11.41 47.94
C LEU A 206 -0.96 10.07 48.58
N SER A 207 0.03 9.37 48.04
CA SER A 207 0.55 8.11 48.62
C SER A 207 1.05 8.31 50.04
N LYS A 208 1.77 9.41 50.29
CA LYS A 208 2.21 9.77 51.65
C LYS A 208 1.03 10.06 52.58
N SER A 209 0.07 10.87 52.13
CA SER A 209 -1.12 11.16 52.93
C SER A 209 -1.99 9.93 53.21
N LEU A 210 -2.00 8.92 52.33
CA LEU A 210 -2.64 7.64 52.58
C LEU A 210 -1.87 6.83 53.62
N SER A 211 -0.55 6.73 53.51
CA SER A 211 0.31 6.08 54.51
C SER A 211 0.16 6.70 55.92
N ASP A 212 0.08 8.03 56.00
CA ASP A 212 -0.15 8.74 57.27
C ASP A 212 -1.54 8.37 57.85
N ARG A 213 -2.57 8.28 56.99
CA ARG A 213 -3.94 7.89 57.41
C ARG A 213 -4.09 6.42 57.77
N ASP A 214 -3.36 5.53 57.11
CA ASP A 214 -3.32 4.11 57.47
C ASP A 214 -2.62 3.89 58.82
N ALA A 215 -1.62 4.71 59.14
CA ALA A 215 -1.00 4.74 60.47
C ALA A 215 -1.99 5.25 61.54
N ASP A 216 -2.69 6.36 61.29
CA ASP A 216 -3.76 6.89 62.18
C ASP A 216 -4.85 5.82 62.43
N LEU A 217 -5.34 5.17 61.38
CA LEU A 217 -6.35 4.11 61.46
C LEU A 217 -5.85 2.86 62.21
N SER A 218 -4.58 2.52 62.07
CA SER A 218 -3.97 1.40 62.82
C SER A 218 -3.88 1.74 64.31
N ALA A 219 -3.43 2.94 64.67
CA ALA A 219 -3.40 3.39 66.06
C ALA A 219 -4.79 3.44 66.72
N LEU A 220 -5.83 3.87 65.98
CA LEU A 220 -7.22 3.83 66.47
C LEU A 220 -7.74 2.39 66.64
N ARG A 221 -7.37 1.46 65.75
CA ARG A 221 -7.68 0.03 65.89
C ARG A 221 -7.01 -0.58 67.13
N ASP A 222 -5.75 -0.24 67.38
CA ASP A 222 -5.02 -0.72 68.57
C ASP A 222 -5.64 -0.20 69.87
N GLN A 223 -6.04 1.08 69.92
CA GLN A 223 -6.78 1.66 71.06
C GLN A 223 -8.11 0.95 71.30
N LEU A 224 -8.86 0.67 70.22
CA LEU A 224 -10.16 0.00 70.29
C LEU A 224 -10.00 -1.46 70.73
N ALA A 225 -8.98 -2.17 70.24
CA ALA A 225 -8.62 -3.51 70.69
C ALA A 225 -8.22 -3.55 72.17
N ALA A 226 -7.57 -2.51 72.69
CA ALA A 226 -7.23 -2.38 74.11
C ALA A 226 -8.46 -2.12 75.01
N LEU A 227 -9.54 -1.54 74.48
CA LEU A 227 -10.79 -1.30 75.22
C LEU A 227 -11.74 -2.51 75.23
N THR A 228 -11.69 -3.38 74.21
CA THR A 228 -12.50 -4.61 74.13
C THR A 228 -12.46 -5.49 75.40
N PRO A 229 -11.30 -5.85 75.99
CA PRO A 229 -11.27 -6.66 77.20
C PRO A 229 -11.88 -5.95 78.42
N LEU A 230 -11.69 -4.63 78.55
CA LEU A 230 -12.29 -3.85 79.64
C LEU A 230 -13.82 -3.89 79.60
N LEU A 231 -14.41 -3.85 78.40
CA LEU A 231 -15.86 -3.98 78.22
C LEU A 231 -16.36 -5.38 78.56
N ALA A 232 -15.63 -6.43 78.17
CA ALA A 232 -15.96 -7.81 78.56
C ALA A 232 -15.93 -8.00 80.09
N ASP A 233 -14.91 -7.45 80.76
CA ASP A 233 -14.81 -7.47 82.22
C ASP A 233 -15.96 -6.71 82.90
N GLN A 234 -16.37 -5.55 82.36
CA GLN A 234 -17.50 -4.77 82.87
C GLN A 234 -18.82 -5.53 82.77
N ILE A 235 -19.11 -6.16 81.63
CA ILE A 235 -20.31 -7.01 81.45
C ILE A 235 -20.28 -8.19 82.43
N GLY A 236 -19.12 -8.83 82.61
CA GLY A 236 -18.94 -9.90 83.58
C GLY A 236 -19.14 -9.46 85.04
N CYS A 237 -18.69 -8.26 85.40
CA CYS A 237 -18.94 -7.66 86.72
C CYS A 237 -20.43 -7.36 86.93
N ALA A 238 -21.12 -6.80 85.94
CA ALA A 238 -22.55 -6.51 86.01
C ALA A 238 -23.38 -7.79 86.20
N SER A 239 -23.07 -8.88 85.48
CA SER A 239 -23.71 -10.17 85.68
C SER A 239 -23.52 -10.70 87.11
N ARG A 240 -22.28 -10.72 87.61
CA ARG A 240 -22.01 -11.23 88.96
C ARG A 240 -22.78 -10.45 90.03
N LEU A 241 -22.78 -9.12 89.94
CA LEU A 241 -23.56 -8.26 90.85
C LEU A 241 -25.07 -8.57 90.77
N TYR A 242 -25.61 -8.72 89.57
CA TYR A 242 -27.01 -9.09 89.36
C TYR A 242 -27.35 -10.43 90.03
N ASP A 243 -26.52 -11.45 89.82
CA ASP A 243 -26.72 -12.81 90.33
C ASP A 243 -26.56 -12.88 91.87
N GLU A 244 -25.61 -12.16 92.45
CA GLU A 244 -25.42 -12.06 93.91
C GLU A 244 -26.60 -11.35 94.59
N VAL A 245 -27.07 -10.23 94.02
CA VAL A 245 -28.19 -9.48 94.59
C VAL A 245 -29.52 -10.26 94.42
N ARG A 246 -29.72 -10.97 93.31
CA ARG A 246 -30.84 -11.91 93.11
C ARG A 246 -30.88 -12.98 94.21
N GLN A 247 -29.73 -13.53 94.59
CA GLN A 247 -29.63 -14.48 95.71
C GLN A 247 -29.99 -13.84 97.07
N LEU A 248 -29.58 -12.60 97.33
CA LEU A 248 -29.99 -11.86 98.54
C LEU A 248 -31.51 -11.65 98.62
N VAL A 249 -32.17 -11.36 97.49
CA VAL A 249 -33.65 -11.30 97.45
C VAL A 249 -34.24 -12.68 97.78
N ALA A 250 -33.72 -13.76 97.20
CA ALA A 250 -34.24 -15.11 97.40
C ALA A 250 -34.19 -15.60 98.86
N LEU A 251 -33.17 -15.19 99.62
CA LEU A 251 -33.05 -15.50 101.06
C LEU A 251 -34.12 -14.80 101.93
N VAL A 252 -34.70 -13.71 101.44
CA VAL A 252 -35.61 -12.84 102.20
C VAL A 252 -37.06 -12.99 101.75
N ASP A 253 -37.27 -13.20 100.45
CA ASP A 253 -38.56 -13.29 99.78
C ASP A 253 -38.41 -14.15 98.50
N PRO A 254 -38.60 -15.49 98.61
CA PRO A 254 -38.35 -16.42 97.50
C PRO A 254 -39.34 -16.22 96.34
N ASP A 255 -40.57 -15.81 96.64
CA ASP A 255 -41.61 -15.54 95.62
C ASP A 255 -41.23 -14.30 94.79
N ALA A 256 -40.69 -13.25 95.43
CA ALA A 256 -40.17 -12.09 94.72
C ALA A 256 -38.92 -12.40 93.87
N ALA A 257 -38.06 -13.31 94.32
CA ALA A 257 -36.89 -13.74 93.54
C ALA A 257 -37.26 -14.53 92.28
N GLY A 258 -38.27 -15.40 92.37
CA GLY A 258 -38.78 -16.16 91.21
C GLY A 258 -39.43 -15.30 90.11
N ALA A 259 -39.86 -14.08 90.44
CA ALA A 259 -40.45 -13.13 89.48
C ALA A 259 -39.42 -12.27 88.73
N LEU A 260 -38.16 -12.28 89.13
CA LEU A 260 -37.09 -11.52 88.49
C LEU A 260 -36.52 -12.29 87.27
N PRO A 261 -36.08 -11.61 86.19
CA PRO A 261 -35.45 -12.28 85.04
C PRO A 261 -34.19 -13.08 85.42
N ASP A 262 -33.90 -14.17 84.72
CA ASP A 262 -32.59 -14.81 84.80
C ASP A 262 -31.52 -13.95 84.08
N SER A 263 -30.26 -14.08 84.47
CA SER A 263 -29.15 -13.33 83.87
C SER A 263 -28.92 -13.73 82.42
N VAL A 264 -28.96 -12.75 81.51
CA VAL A 264 -28.65 -12.91 80.07
C VAL A 264 -27.59 -11.88 79.64
N PHE A 265 -26.57 -11.67 80.48
CA PHE A 265 -25.48 -10.74 80.21
C PHE A 265 -24.29 -11.47 79.59
N VAL A 266 -24.35 -11.67 78.27
CA VAL A 266 -23.30 -12.36 77.49
C VAL A 266 -22.62 -11.36 76.56
N TRP A 267 -21.31 -11.20 76.72
CA TRP A 267 -20.48 -10.41 75.81
C TRP A 267 -20.39 -11.08 74.42
N LYS A 268 -20.39 -10.26 73.37
CA LYS A 268 -20.25 -10.69 71.97
C LYS A 268 -19.11 -9.93 71.31
N GLU A 269 -18.02 -10.64 71.03
CA GLU A 269 -16.80 -10.08 70.43
C GLU A 269 -17.02 -9.36 69.08
N ALA A 270 -18.05 -9.75 68.33
CA ALA A 270 -18.32 -9.25 66.99
C ALA A 270 -19.08 -7.89 66.94
N ASP A 271 -19.69 -7.44 68.04
CA ASP A 271 -20.42 -6.16 68.07
C ASP A 271 -20.17 -5.42 69.39
N ILE A 272 -19.34 -4.38 69.29
CA ILE A 272 -18.96 -3.52 70.42
C ILE A 272 -20.11 -2.55 70.79
N GLU A 273 -20.95 -2.15 69.84
CA GLU A 273 -22.09 -1.28 70.10
C GLU A 273 -23.22 -2.05 70.82
N GLU A 274 -23.49 -3.29 70.39
CA GLU A 274 -24.37 -4.22 71.12
C GLU A 274 -23.79 -4.52 72.52
N SER A 275 -22.50 -4.81 72.62
CA SER A 275 -21.85 -5.09 73.91
C SER A 275 -21.89 -3.89 74.88
N LEU A 276 -21.71 -2.65 74.40
CA LEU A 276 -21.88 -1.45 75.22
C LEU A 276 -23.31 -1.30 75.73
N LYS A 277 -24.32 -1.58 74.89
CA LYS A 277 -25.74 -1.57 75.29
C LYS A 277 -26.05 -2.65 76.33
N VAL A 278 -25.52 -3.86 76.16
CA VAL A 278 -25.65 -4.97 77.12
C VAL A 278 -25.00 -4.63 78.47
N SER A 279 -23.83 -3.97 78.47
CA SER A 279 -23.18 -3.49 79.69
C SER A 279 -24.00 -2.44 80.43
N LEU A 280 -24.55 -1.45 79.70
CA LEU A 280 -25.37 -0.39 80.27
C LEU A 280 -26.69 -0.92 80.86
N GLU A 281 -27.40 -1.77 80.12
CA GLU A 281 -28.67 -2.33 80.62
C GLU A 281 -28.42 -3.33 81.76
N GLY A 282 -27.34 -4.11 81.74
CA GLY A 282 -26.99 -5.02 82.84
C GLY A 282 -26.59 -4.30 84.13
N THR A 283 -25.82 -3.22 84.04
CA THR A 283 -25.50 -2.40 85.23
C THR A 283 -26.74 -1.72 85.79
N ARG A 284 -27.65 -1.23 84.94
CA ARG A 284 -28.96 -0.69 85.34
C ARG A 284 -29.83 -1.75 86.03
N MET A 285 -30.00 -2.92 85.44
CA MET A 285 -30.78 -4.02 86.01
C MET A 285 -30.22 -4.47 87.37
N ALA A 286 -28.90 -4.52 87.54
CA ALA A 286 -28.28 -4.82 88.83
C ALA A 286 -28.62 -3.77 89.91
N LEU A 287 -28.64 -2.47 89.56
CA LEU A 287 -29.03 -1.38 90.47
C LEU A 287 -30.52 -1.46 90.86
N ASP A 288 -31.40 -1.73 89.90
CA ASP A 288 -32.85 -1.84 90.15
C ASP A 288 -33.17 -2.98 91.12
N ILE A 289 -32.52 -4.15 90.97
CA ILE A 289 -32.66 -5.25 91.93
C ILE A 289 -31.98 -4.91 93.27
N ALA A 290 -30.85 -4.19 93.29
CA ALA A 290 -30.21 -3.79 94.55
C ALA A 290 -31.12 -2.88 95.39
N ALA A 291 -31.81 -1.93 94.76
CA ALA A 291 -32.84 -1.12 95.42
C ALA A 291 -34.00 -1.98 95.95
N MET A 292 -34.47 -2.95 95.18
CA MET A 292 -35.51 -3.90 95.62
C MET A 292 -35.06 -4.76 96.81
N ALA A 293 -33.83 -5.28 96.77
CA ALA A 293 -33.22 -6.08 97.83
C ALA A 293 -33.13 -5.29 99.14
N LEU A 294 -32.68 -4.02 99.08
CA LEU A 294 -32.65 -3.12 100.24
C LEU A 294 -34.04 -2.96 100.87
N HIS A 295 -35.08 -2.72 100.06
CA HIS A 295 -36.46 -2.63 100.56
C HIS A 295 -36.96 -3.95 101.18
N LYS A 296 -36.68 -5.10 100.56
CA LYS A 296 -37.09 -6.42 101.07
C LYS A 296 -36.38 -6.77 102.38
N VAL A 297 -35.06 -6.56 102.45
CA VAL A 297 -34.24 -6.74 103.67
C VAL A 297 -34.74 -5.86 104.81
N ALA A 298 -35.04 -4.58 104.54
CA ALA A 298 -35.62 -3.67 105.52
C ALA A 298 -36.98 -4.18 106.03
N ALA A 299 -37.89 -4.55 105.14
CA ALA A 299 -39.20 -5.09 105.52
C ALA A 299 -39.11 -6.39 106.33
N TRP A 300 -38.14 -7.26 106.04
CA TRP A 300 -37.87 -8.47 106.82
C TRP A 300 -37.30 -8.16 108.21
N ARG A 301 -36.33 -7.24 108.30
CA ARG A 301 -35.78 -6.75 109.57
C ARG A 301 -36.87 -6.15 110.44
N ASP A 302 -37.75 -5.33 109.88
CA ASP A 302 -38.79 -4.62 110.62
C ASP A 302 -39.89 -5.58 111.11
N ARG A 303 -40.23 -6.61 110.32
CA ARG A 303 -41.04 -7.76 110.79
C ARG A 303 -40.35 -8.53 111.92
N GLY A 304 -39.05 -8.77 111.81
CA GLY A 304 -38.24 -9.42 112.86
C GLY A 304 -38.23 -8.61 114.16
N SER A 305 -37.98 -7.30 114.08
CA SER A 305 -38.02 -6.38 115.22
C SER A 305 -39.41 -6.34 115.86
N SER A 306 -40.48 -6.26 115.06
CA SER A 306 -41.86 -6.34 115.56
C SER A 306 -42.13 -7.64 116.32
N LYS A 307 -41.61 -8.77 115.82
CA LYS A 307 -41.75 -10.07 116.49
C LYS A 307 -40.94 -10.16 117.78
N VAL A 308 -39.74 -9.58 117.81
CA VAL A 308 -38.93 -9.46 119.03
C VAL A 308 -39.66 -8.61 120.08
N SER A 309 -40.24 -7.48 119.70
CA SER A 309 -41.04 -6.65 120.62
C SER A 309 -42.31 -7.36 121.12
N GLU A 310 -43.01 -8.13 120.28
CA GLU A 310 -44.15 -8.95 120.70
C GLU A 310 -43.72 -10.04 121.72
N LEU A 311 -42.60 -10.72 121.45
CA LEU A 311 -42.05 -11.72 122.38
C LEU A 311 -41.55 -11.09 123.68
N GLN A 312 -40.92 -9.91 123.61
CA GLN A 312 -40.47 -9.17 124.79
C GLN A 312 -41.67 -8.72 125.65
N GLY A 313 -42.73 -8.19 125.05
CA GLY A 313 -43.96 -7.84 125.76
C GLY A 313 -44.61 -9.04 126.47
N LYS A 314 -44.58 -10.22 125.84
CA LYS A 314 -45.01 -11.48 126.48
C LYS A 314 -44.09 -11.92 127.63
N VAL A 315 -42.78 -11.72 127.51
CA VAL A 315 -41.85 -12.00 128.61
C VAL A 315 -42.09 -11.04 129.78
N GLU A 316 -42.29 -9.74 129.52
CA GLU A 316 -42.63 -8.74 130.55
C GLU A 316 -43.98 -9.05 131.21
N GLU A 317 -44.95 -9.58 130.46
CA GLU A 317 -46.23 -10.04 130.99
C GLU A 317 -46.08 -11.26 131.91
N LEU A 318 -45.36 -12.30 131.47
CA LEU A 318 -45.06 -13.48 132.29
C LEU A 318 -44.23 -13.12 133.55
N VAL A 319 -43.36 -12.11 133.48
CA VAL A 319 -42.64 -11.58 134.64
C VAL A 319 -43.60 -10.89 135.61
N ARG A 320 -44.52 -10.04 135.12
CA ARG A 320 -45.56 -9.41 135.96
C ARG A 320 -46.51 -10.44 136.57
N GLU A 321 -46.90 -11.49 135.85
CA GLU A 321 -47.70 -12.59 136.38
C GLU A 321 -46.94 -13.36 137.47
N LYS A 322 -45.67 -13.70 137.25
CA LYS A 322 -44.80 -14.31 138.27
C LYS A 322 -44.69 -13.42 139.52
N GLU A 323 -44.52 -12.12 139.35
CA GLU A 323 -44.47 -11.16 140.48
C GLU A 323 -45.81 -11.10 141.23
N HIS A 324 -46.93 -11.07 140.51
CA HIS A 324 -48.27 -11.06 141.09
C HIS A 324 -48.58 -12.36 141.83
N ILE A 325 -48.26 -13.53 141.25
CA ILE A 325 -48.32 -14.84 141.92
C ILE A 325 -47.41 -14.83 143.16
N GLY A 326 -46.23 -14.23 143.08
CA GLY A 326 -45.33 -14.03 144.23
C GLY A 326 -45.92 -13.14 145.32
N VAL A 327 -46.67 -12.09 144.98
CA VAL A 327 -47.43 -11.26 145.93
C VAL A 327 -48.59 -12.06 146.53
N LEU A 328 -49.38 -12.78 145.72
CA LEU A 328 -50.48 -13.62 146.20
C LEU A 328 -49.99 -14.73 147.15
N LEU A 329 -48.85 -15.36 146.85
CA LEU A 329 -48.19 -16.31 147.76
C LEU A 329 -47.78 -15.63 149.08
N ARG A 330 -47.18 -14.44 149.02
CA ARG A 330 -46.85 -13.65 150.23
C ARG A 330 -48.10 -13.25 151.02
N SER A 331 -49.19 -12.89 150.36
CA SER A 331 -50.47 -12.52 150.99
C SER A 331 -51.20 -13.72 151.59
N ALA A 332 -51.17 -14.88 150.93
CA ALA A 332 -51.69 -16.14 151.48
C ALA A 332 -50.89 -16.60 152.71
N LEU A 333 -49.58 -16.37 152.71
CA LEU A 333 -48.72 -16.58 153.89
C LEU A 333 -48.96 -15.55 155.01
N GLN A 334 -49.44 -14.33 154.69
CA GLN A 334 -49.81 -13.31 155.68
C GLN A 334 -51.22 -13.50 156.28
N ALA A 335 -52.10 -14.28 155.63
CA ALA A 335 -53.51 -14.38 156.02
C ALA A 335 -53.83 -15.43 157.09
N ASN A 336 -52.83 -16.10 157.69
CA ASN A 336 -53.02 -16.98 158.85
C ASN A 336 -51.75 -17.07 159.72
N THR A 337 -51.77 -16.45 160.90
CA THR A 337 -51.34 -16.98 162.23
C THR A 337 -51.00 -15.83 163.19
N SER A 338 -52.00 -15.36 163.93
CA SER A 338 -51.88 -14.32 164.98
C SER A 338 -51.09 -14.76 166.23
N GLU A 339 -50.33 -15.85 166.16
CA GLU A 339 -49.61 -16.47 167.29
C GLU A 339 -48.11 -16.69 167.01
N VAL A 340 -47.66 -16.67 165.74
CA VAL A 340 -46.23 -16.78 165.39
C VAL A 340 -45.54 -15.40 165.39
N LEU A 341 -46.31 -14.32 165.24
CA LEU A 341 -45.84 -12.93 165.19
C LEU A 341 -45.21 -12.40 166.50
N LYS A 342 -45.18 -13.17 167.59
CA LYS A 342 -44.49 -12.79 168.84
C LYS A 342 -43.04 -13.27 168.93
N VAL A 343 -42.58 -14.14 168.04
CA VAL A 343 -41.25 -14.79 168.15
C VAL A 343 -40.22 -14.18 167.18
N ALA A 344 -40.67 -13.49 166.13
CA ALA A 344 -39.80 -12.85 165.14
C ALA A 344 -39.48 -11.38 165.44
N GLU A 345 -40.17 -10.74 166.40
CA GLU A 345 -39.94 -9.33 166.76
C GLU A 345 -38.71 -9.15 167.67
N ASP A 346 -38.38 -10.17 168.47
CA ASP A 346 -37.14 -10.25 169.26
C ASP A 346 -35.92 -10.63 168.40
N GLY A 347 -36.15 -11.28 167.25
CA GLY A 347 -35.12 -11.77 166.34
C GLY A 347 -34.58 -10.68 165.42
N LEU A 348 -33.56 -9.97 165.88
CA LEU A 348 -32.71 -9.08 165.06
C LEU A 348 -33.24 -7.67 164.72
N ARG A 349 -33.97 -7.09 165.68
CA ARG A 349 -33.67 -5.71 166.15
C ARG A 349 -32.19 -5.55 166.54
N GLU A 350 -31.56 -6.67 166.88
CA GLU A 350 -30.12 -6.98 166.98
C GLU A 350 -29.29 -6.78 165.69
N ALA A 351 -29.88 -6.59 164.49
CA ALA A 351 -29.15 -6.39 163.22
C ALA A 351 -29.14 -4.95 162.68
N GLY A 352 -29.61 -3.98 163.48
CA GLY A 352 -29.61 -2.51 163.28
C GLY A 352 -29.23 -1.87 161.93
N ILE A 353 -30.12 -0.96 161.47
CA ILE A 353 -29.80 0.31 160.77
C ILE A 353 -29.39 0.18 159.27
N GLU A 354 -29.76 1.04 158.30
CA GLU A 354 -30.78 2.11 158.15
C GLU A 354 -31.08 2.38 156.64
N ILE A 355 -32.36 2.62 156.34
CA ILE A 355 -32.98 3.69 155.52
C ILE A 355 -32.15 4.47 154.46
N GLY A 356 -32.71 4.60 153.25
CA GLY A 356 -32.37 5.66 152.26
C GLY A 356 -33.51 5.94 151.25
N LEU A 357 -34.02 7.19 151.19
CA LEU A 357 -35.19 7.66 150.39
C LEU A 357 -34.71 8.68 149.32
N ASN A 358 -35.20 8.73 148.07
CA ASN A 358 -36.42 9.40 147.53
C ASN A 358 -36.37 9.25 145.97
N GLY A 359 -37.44 9.26 145.14
CA GLY A 359 -38.37 10.35 144.78
C GLY A 359 -37.80 11.26 143.65
N HIS A 360 -38.50 11.74 142.60
CA HIS A 360 -39.91 11.68 142.17
C HIS A 360 -40.10 12.20 140.70
N ARG A 361 -40.99 11.55 139.91
CA ARG A 361 -41.82 12.00 138.74
C ARG A 361 -41.41 13.03 137.64
N ASP A 362 -41.63 12.56 136.39
CA ASP A 362 -42.53 13.06 135.30
C ASP A 362 -42.31 14.34 134.45
N HIS A 363 -42.42 14.13 133.12
CA HIS A 363 -43.03 14.94 132.02
C HIS A 363 -42.76 16.48 131.92
N ARG A 364 -42.32 17.05 130.77
CA ARG A 364 -42.96 17.09 129.42
C ARG A 364 -42.00 17.68 128.34
N PRO A 365 -42.35 17.67 127.03
CA PRO A 365 -41.44 18.05 125.93
C PRO A 365 -41.68 19.47 125.35
N GLY A 366 -40.69 19.98 124.59
CA GLY A 366 -40.94 20.99 123.54
C GLY A 366 -39.85 22.07 123.35
N SER A 367 -38.92 21.86 122.40
CA SER A 367 -38.18 22.94 121.71
C SER A 367 -37.39 22.42 120.49
N ALA A 368 -37.99 22.42 119.29
CA ALA A 368 -37.34 21.98 118.04
C ALA A 368 -37.46 22.96 116.85
N GLN A 369 -38.14 24.10 117.03
CA GLN A 369 -38.49 25.03 115.95
C GLN A 369 -37.29 25.78 115.31
N LYS A 370 -36.07 25.58 115.80
CA LYS A 370 -34.85 26.13 115.18
C LYS A 370 -34.11 25.13 114.28
N ASP A 371 -34.23 23.82 114.52
CA ASP A 371 -33.57 22.81 113.67
C ASP A 371 -34.28 22.64 112.33
N GLU A 372 -35.61 22.75 112.31
CA GLU A 372 -36.44 22.62 111.09
C GLU A 372 -36.07 23.65 110.01
N VAL A 373 -35.77 24.89 110.40
CA VAL A 373 -35.38 25.96 109.45
C VAL A 373 -33.99 25.69 108.86
N TYR A 374 -33.04 25.20 109.66
CA TYR A 374 -31.71 24.83 109.17
C TYR A 374 -31.76 23.56 108.30
N THR A 375 -32.62 22.59 108.60
CA THR A 375 -32.82 21.42 107.72
C THR A 375 -33.49 21.78 106.40
N LEU A 376 -34.50 22.67 106.41
CA LEU A 376 -35.14 23.12 105.17
C LEU A 376 -34.18 23.96 104.30
N ALA A 377 -33.37 24.82 104.92
CA ALA A 377 -32.33 25.58 104.23
C ALA A 377 -31.26 24.67 103.61
N GLY A 378 -30.79 23.66 104.35
CA GLY A 378 -29.84 22.66 103.83
C GLY A 378 -30.43 21.80 102.70
N ALA A 379 -31.71 21.43 102.79
CA ALA A 379 -32.41 20.72 101.71
C ALA A 379 -32.53 21.57 100.44
N LEU A 380 -32.86 22.87 100.58
CA LEU A 380 -32.92 23.80 99.46
C LEU A 380 -31.53 24.07 98.86
N GLU A 381 -30.49 24.19 99.70
CA GLU A 381 -29.11 24.37 99.25
C GLU A 381 -28.61 23.13 98.49
N ASN A 382 -28.95 21.92 98.94
CA ASN A 382 -28.63 20.68 98.24
C ASN A 382 -29.38 20.55 96.92
N SER A 383 -30.69 20.84 96.90
CA SER A 383 -31.50 20.92 95.68
C SER A 383 -30.94 21.95 94.68
N MET A 384 -30.50 23.11 95.17
CA MET A 384 -29.87 24.14 94.34
C MET A 384 -28.55 23.62 93.76
N LYS A 385 -27.65 23.03 94.57
CA LYS A 385 -26.39 22.43 94.10
C LYS A 385 -26.61 21.33 93.08
N GLU A 386 -27.58 20.46 93.30
CA GLU A 386 -27.96 19.38 92.36
C GLU A 386 -28.46 19.96 91.04
N SER A 387 -29.32 20.99 91.08
CA SER A 387 -29.74 21.71 89.87
C SER A 387 -28.57 22.42 89.16
N GLN A 388 -27.61 22.96 89.93
CA GLN A 388 -26.41 23.62 89.41
C GLN A 388 -25.52 22.61 88.65
N ILE A 389 -25.32 21.41 89.22
CA ILE A 389 -24.60 20.31 88.58
C ILE A 389 -25.33 19.89 87.30
N LYS A 390 -26.67 19.73 87.34
CA LYS A 390 -27.48 19.39 86.17
C LYS A 390 -27.36 20.40 85.04
N ILE A 391 -27.29 21.70 85.37
CA ILE A 391 -27.08 22.78 84.40
C ILE A 391 -25.69 22.66 83.74
N ILE A 392 -24.64 22.36 84.52
CA ILE A 392 -23.27 22.17 84.01
C ILE A 392 -23.17 20.91 83.13
N GLU A 393 -23.77 19.79 83.55
CA GLU A 393 -23.86 18.56 82.74
C GLU A 393 -24.51 18.83 81.37
N LEU A 394 -25.66 19.51 81.37
CA LEU A 394 -26.37 19.87 80.14
C LEU A 394 -25.58 20.86 79.27
N GLN A 395 -24.85 21.79 79.87
CA GLN A 395 -23.96 22.71 79.13
C GLN A 395 -22.85 21.93 78.40
N HIS A 396 -22.13 21.05 79.09
CA HIS A 396 -21.09 20.22 78.49
C HIS A 396 -21.65 19.31 77.39
N LEU A 397 -22.85 18.74 77.58
CA LEU A 397 -23.48 17.85 76.59
C LEU A 397 -23.90 18.62 75.32
N VAL A 398 -24.41 19.84 75.47
CA VAL A 398 -24.69 20.75 74.34
C VAL A 398 -23.39 21.22 73.65
N GLU A 399 -22.31 21.44 74.39
CA GLU A 399 -21.00 21.79 73.82
C GLU A 399 -20.38 20.63 73.04
N ALA A 400 -20.47 19.39 73.54
CA ALA A 400 -20.06 18.19 72.84
C ALA A 400 -20.86 18.01 71.53
N GLN A 401 -22.18 18.17 71.57
CA GLN A 401 -23.04 18.12 70.38
C GLN A 401 -22.73 19.23 69.36
N ARG A 402 -22.32 20.43 69.81
CA ARG A 402 -21.84 21.51 68.93
C ARG A 402 -20.50 21.17 68.29
N ALA A 403 -19.59 20.53 69.01
CA ALA A 403 -18.30 20.08 68.48
C ALA A 403 -18.48 18.97 67.43
N GLU A 404 -19.29 17.96 67.71
CA GLU A 404 -19.66 16.89 66.77
C GLU A 404 -20.32 17.45 65.49
N SER A 405 -21.31 18.34 65.66
CA SER A 405 -21.93 19.07 64.54
C SER A 405 -20.94 19.93 63.75
N GLY A 406 -19.87 20.41 64.40
CA GLY A 406 -18.77 21.13 63.76
C GLY A 406 -17.92 20.22 62.88
N LEU A 407 -17.53 19.05 63.38
CA LEU A 407 -16.76 18.04 62.63
C LEU A 407 -17.54 17.47 61.44
N LEU A 408 -18.85 17.22 61.61
CA LEU A 408 -19.71 16.80 60.50
C LEU A 408 -19.79 17.89 59.41
N ARG A 409 -19.86 19.18 59.81
CA ARG A 409 -19.87 20.29 58.86
C ARG A 409 -18.55 20.39 58.08
N THR A 410 -17.40 20.32 58.74
CA THR A 410 -16.10 20.40 58.05
C THR A 410 -15.87 19.20 57.13
N ARG A 411 -16.36 18.00 57.49
CA ARG A 411 -16.37 16.83 56.60
C ARG A 411 -17.24 17.06 55.36
N MET A 412 -18.46 17.57 55.54
CA MET A 412 -19.37 17.90 54.42
C MET A 412 -18.77 18.96 53.49
N GLU A 413 -18.17 20.02 54.03
CA GLU A 413 -17.45 21.05 53.26
C GLU A 413 -16.22 20.48 52.51
N GLY A 414 -15.57 19.45 53.06
CA GLY A 414 -14.51 18.70 52.38
C GLY A 414 -15.04 17.93 51.17
N GLN A 415 -16.09 17.13 51.38
CA GLN A 415 -16.73 16.35 50.31
C GLN A 415 -17.32 17.24 49.22
N GLU A 416 -17.87 18.41 49.56
CA GLU A 416 -18.37 19.38 48.58
C GLU A 416 -17.23 19.93 47.69
N LYS A 417 -16.05 20.19 48.27
CA LYS A 417 -14.86 20.61 47.51
C LYS A 417 -14.34 19.51 46.58
N GLU A 418 -14.27 18.27 47.05
CA GLU A 418 -13.88 17.10 46.24
C GLU A 418 -14.86 16.89 45.06
N ILE A 419 -16.17 16.89 45.32
CA ILE A 419 -17.21 16.82 44.27
C ILE A 419 -17.07 18.01 43.31
N GLY A 420 -16.76 19.20 43.81
CA GLY A 420 -16.49 20.39 42.99
C GLY A 420 -15.26 20.26 42.10
N GLN A 421 -14.21 19.57 42.54
CA GLN A 421 -13.01 19.27 41.74
C GLN A 421 -13.31 18.20 40.69
N LEU A 422 -13.95 17.09 41.07
CA LEU A 422 -14.34 16.02 40.14
C LEU A 422 -15.26 16.54 39.03
N ARG A 423 -16.24 17.40 39.36
CA ARG A 423 -17.09 18.06 38.35
C ARG A 423 -16.30 18.92 37.35
N LYS A 424 -15.21 19.56 37.76
CA LYS A 424 -14.33 20.32 36.85
C LYS A 424 -13.50 19.39 35.96
N GLN A 425 -13.00 18.29 36.51
CA GLN A 425 -12.27 17.28 35.75
C GLN A 425 -13.16 16.60 34.69
N ILE A 426 -14.41 16.25 35.05
CA ILE A 426 -15.39 15.69 34.11
C ILE A 426 -15.63 16.65 32.95
N LYS A 427 -15.91 17.94 33.21
CA LYS A 427 -16.08 18.95 32.14
C LYS A 427 -14.86 19.08 31.23
N HIS A 428 -13.65 19.04 31.78
CA HIS A 428 -12.43 19.09 30.99
C HIS A 428 -12.25 17.84 30.10
N LEU A 429 -12.72 16.68 30.55
CA LEU A 429 -12.74 15.46 29.75
C LEU A 429 -13.83 15.51 28.67
N GLU A 430 -15.04 15.99 28.98
CA GLU A 430 -16.13 16.22 28.02
C GLU A 430 -15.71 17.19 26.89
N GLU A 431 -15.01 18.28 27.23
CA GLU A 431 -14.47 19.23 26.24
C GLU A 431 -13.38 18.60 25.36
N LYS A 432 -12.51 17.75 25.94
CA LYS A 432 -11.50 17.01 25.18
C LYS A 432 -12.10 15.93 24.27
N GLU A 433 -13.13 15.23 24.75
CA GLU A 433 -13.88 14.26 23.95
C GLU A 433 -14.55 14.95 22.76
N ARG A 434 -15.19 16.10 22.96
CA ARG A 434 -15.76 16.90 21.87
C ARG A 434 -14.70 17.28 20.84
N LEU A 435 -13.57 17.87 21.28
CA LEU A 435 -12.48 18.27 20.37
C LEU A 435 -11.87 17.07 19.62
N ALA A 436 -11.79 15.90 20.26
CA ALA A 436 -11.34 14.67 19.60
C ALA A 436 -12.36 14.18 18.56
N ASN A 437 -13.65 14.24 18.85
CA ASN A 437 -14.73 13.89 17.91
C ASN A 437 -14.75 14.85 16.70
N ASP A 438 -14.67 16.17 16.93
CA ASP A 438 -14.57 17.18 15.88
C ASP A 438 -13.35 16.93 14.97
N SER A 439 -12.21 16.54 15.56
CA SER A 439 -10.99 16.19 14.82
C SER A 439 -11.12 14.89 14.02
N VAL A 440 -11.80 13.86 14.55
CA VAL A 440 -12.04 12.60 13.85
C VAL A 440 -13.03 12.80 12.70
N GLU A 441 -14.04 13.65 12.86
CA GLU A 441 -14.97 14.02 11.79
C GLU A 441 -14.24 14.73 10.64
N GLY A 442 -13.35 15.68 10.94
CA GLY A 442 -12.51 16.34 9.94
C GLY A 442 -11.62 15.36 9.17
N LEU A 443 -10.90 14.48 9.88
CA LEU A 443 -10.06 13.44 9.25
C LEU A 443 -10.88 12.47 8.40
N MET A 444 -12.11 12.14 8.81
CA MET A 444 -13.02 11.30 8.03
C MET A 444 -13.47 11.99 6.73
N MET A 445 -13.74 13.31 6.76
CA MET A 445 -14.02 14.07 5.53
C MET A 445 -12.82 14.07 4.59
N ASP A 446 -11.61 14.34 5.09
CA ASP A 446 -10.37 14.33 4.31
C ASP A 446 -10.09 12.96 3.68
N VAL A 447 -10.31 11.87 4.42
CA VAL A 447 -10.21 10.49 3.90
C VAL A 447 -11.20 10.27 2.76
N THR A 448 -12.47 10.68 2.89
CA THR A 448 -13.44 10.53 1.80
C THR A 448 -13.08 11.34 0.56
N ALA A 449 -12.55 12.56 0.73
CA ALA A 449 -12.08 13.39 -0.38
C ALA A 449 -10.87 12.76 -1.10
N ALA A 450 -9.91 12.23 -0.34
CA ALA A 450 -8.75 11.52 -0.88
C ALA A 450 -9.15 10.22 -1.59
N GLU A 451 -10.14 9.47 -1.08
CA GLU A 451 -10.68 8.30 -1.77
C GLU A 451 -11.37 8.65 -3.10
N GLU A 452 -12.13 9.75 -3.15
CA GLU A 452 -12.70 10.24 -4.40
C GLU A 452 -11.62 10.68 -5.39
N GLU A 453 -10.58 11.34 -4.92
CA GLU A 453 -9.44 11.70 -5.75
C GLU A 453 -8.74 10.44 -6.30
N ILE A 454 -8.43 9.45 -5.46
CA ILE A 454 -7.86 8.16 -5.91
C ILE A 454 -8.76 7.49 -6.97
N LYS A 455 -10.09 7.55 -6.81
CA LYS A 455 -11.04 7.05 -7.83
C LYS A 455 -10.92 7.82 -9.15
N ARG A 456 -10.78 9.16 -9.13
CA ARG A 456 -10.55 10.00 -10.32
C ARG A 456 -9.23 9.67 -11.01
N TRP A 457 -8.11 9.62 -10.28
CA TRP A 457 -6.80 9.26 -10.83
C TRP A 457 -6.80 7.84 -11.43
N LYS A 458 -7.49 6.89 -10.79
CA LYS A 458 -7.62 5.53 -11.32
C LYS A 458 -8.37 5.49 -12.65
N MET A 459 -9.50 6.20 -12.76
CA MET A 459 -10.26 6.26 -14.03
C MET A 459 -9.43 6.92 -15.14
N ALA A 460 -8.76 8.03 -14.86
CA ALA A 460 -7.89 8.69 -15.84
C ALA A 460 -6.75 7.79 -16.32
N ALA A 461 -6.12 7.01 -15.42
CA ALA A 461 -5.08 6.05 -15.79
C ALA A 461 -5.62 4.85 -16.60
N GLU A 462 -6.87 4.44 -16.36
CA GLU A 462 -7.54 3.38 -17.14
C GLU A 462 -7.89 3.87 -18.55
N GLU A 463 -8.41 5.09 -18.68
CA GLU A 463 -8.66 5.78 -19.96
C GLU A 463 -7.38 6.02 -20.77
N GLU A 464 -6.28 6.45 -20.12
CA GLU A 464 -4.97 6.60 -20.78
C GLU A 464 -4.41 5.25 -21.25
N ALA A 465 -4.61 4.18 -20.46
CA ALA A 465 -4.20 2.83 -20.86
C ALA A 465 -5.04 2.27 -22.02
N ASP A 466 -6.35 2.59 -22.11
CA ASP A 466 -7.18 2.25 -23.27
C ASP A 466 -6.80 3.05 -24.52
N ALA A 467 -6.54 4.35 -24.38
CA ALA A 467 -6.03 5.17 -25.48
C ALA A 467 -4.67 4.64 -26.00
N GLY A 468 -3.76 4.27 -25.09
CA GLY A 468 -2.49 3.64 -25.42
C GLY A 468 -2.66 2.32 -26.19
N ARG A 469 -3.60 1.45 -25.75
CA ARG A 469 -3.95 0.21 -26.47
C ARG A 469 -4.49 0.46 -27.88
N SER A 470 -5.31 1.50 -28.06
CA SER A 470 -5.83 1.86 -29.40
C SER A 470 -4.71 2.30 -30.33
N ILE A 471 -3.79 3.14 -29.84
CA ILE A 471 -2.63 3.61 -30.61
C ILE A 471 -1.68 2.45 -30.95
N GLU A 472 -1.46 1.51 -30.04
CA GLU A 472 -0.68 0.30 -30.30
C GLU A 472 -1.31 -0.55 -31.42
N GLN A 473 -2.64 -0.73 -31.41
CA GLN A 473 -3.35 -1.43 -32.48
C GLN A 473 -3.24 -0.72 -33.84
N GLU A 474 -3.34 0.61 -33.86
CA GLU A 474 -3.13 1.41 -35.08
C GLU A 474 -1.70 1.25 -35.63
N PHE A 475 -0.68 1.30 -34.78
CA PHE A 475 0.70 1.04 -35.20
C PHE A 475 0.91 -0.39 -35.67
N GLN A 476 0.26 -1.39 -35.06
CA GLN A 476 0.34 -2.78 -35.50
C GLN A 476 -0.30 -2.97 -36.90
N ILE A 477 -1.39 -2.25 -37.20
CA ILE A 477 -2.01 -2.21 -38.53
C ILE A 477 -1.09 -1.52 -39.55
N GLN A 478 -0.48 -0.39 -39.19
CA GLN A 478 0.48 0.30 -40.06
C GLN A 478 1.72 -0.55 -40.36
N LEU A 479 2.29 -1.21 -39.34
CA LEU A 479 3.44 -2.11 -39.51
C LEU A 479 3.11 -3.29 -40.41
N THR A 480 1.92 -3.87 -40.31
CA THR A 480 1.51 -4.98 -41.18
C THR A 480 1.23 -4.52 -42.62
N SER A 481 0.71 -3.30 -42.84
CA SER A 481 0.62 -2.70 -44.18
C SER A 481 1.99 -2.46 -44.80
N LEU A 482 2.88 -1.76 -44.08
CA LEU A 482 4.23 -1.45 -44.56
C LEU A 482 5.07 -2.71 -44.81
N HIS A 483 4.89 -3.76 -44.00
CA HIS A 483 5.54 -5.04 -44.24
C HIS A 483 5.03 -5.72 -45.51
N LYS A 484 3.71 -5.65 -45.78
CA LYS A 484 3.13 -6.16 -47.02
C LYS A 484 3.64 -5.37 -48.25
N GLU A 485 3.64 -4.04 -48.20
CA GLU A 485 4.17 -3.16 -49.26
C GLU A 485 5.67 -3.44 -49.53
N LEU A 486 6.44 -3.76 -48.48
CA LEU A 486 7.84 -4.16 -48.61
C LEU A 486 8.02 -5.49 -49.35
N GLU A 487 7.19 -6.50 -49.06
CA GLU A 487 7.25 -7.79 -49.79
C GLU A 487 6.79 -7.62 -51.25
N GLU A 488 5.70 -6.89 -51.52
CA GLU A 488 5.25 -6.57 -52.89
C GLU A 488 6.35 -5.82 -53.68
N ALA A 489 7.06 -4.88 -53.04
CA ALA A 489 8.18 -4.18 -53.65
C ALA A 489 9.37 -5.12 -53.97
N LYS A 490 9.69 -6.07 -53.08
CA LYS A 490 10.74 -7.09 -53.32
C LYS A 490 10.38 -8.01 -54.49
N GLU A 491 9.13 -8.48 -54.56
CA GLU A 491 8.64 -9.30 -55.67
C GLU A 491 8.78 -8.53 -57.00
N SER A 492 8.36 -7.25 -57.04
CA SER A 492 8.52 -6.40 -58.23
C SER A 492 9.98 -6.19 -58.63
N MET A 493 10.91 -6.09 -57.66
CA MET A 493 12.35 -6.01 -57.93
C MET A 493 12.89 -7.30 -58.55
N LEU A 494 12.51 -8.46 -58.03
CA LEU A 494 12.93 -9.77 -58.58
C LEU A 494 12.43 -9.96 -60.01
N GLU A 495 11.20 -9.56 -60.31
CA GLU A 495 10.70 -9.55 -61.69
C GLU A 495 11.52 -8.64 -62.62
N LEU A 496 11.87 -7.43 -62.17
CA LEU A 496 12.67 -6.49 -62.96
C LEU A 496 14.10 -6.99 -63.16
N GLU A 497 14.71 -7.64 -62.17
CA GLU A 497 16.02 -8.28 -62.29
C GLU A 497 16.00 -9.42 -63.33
N ASN A 498 14.97 -10.26 -63.33
CA ASN A 498 14.80 -11.32 -64.33
C ASN A 498 14.56 -10.74 -65.75
N LYS A 499 13.75 -9.68 -65.87
CA LYS A 499 13.54 -8.95 -67.14
C LYS A 499 14.82 -8.27 -67.64
N LEU A 500 15.72 -7.87 -66.74
CA LEU A 500 17.02 -7.29 -67.07
C LEU A 500 17.98 -8.38 -67.59
N LYS A 501 18.13 -9.51 -66.88
CA LYS A 501 18.96 -10.65 -67.32
C LYS A 501 18.58 -11.13 -68.73
N PHE A 502 17.29 -11.34 -69.00
CA PHE A 502 16.81 -11.72 -70.33
C PHE A 502 17.19 -10.69 -71.43
N LYS A 503 17.19 -9.39 -71.11
CA LYS A 503 17.61 -8.34 -72.06
C LYS A 503 19.12 -8.30 -72.25
N GLU A 504 19.91 -8.59 -71.21
CA GLU A 504 21.37 -8.73 -71.31
C GLU A 504 21.76 -9.92 -72.20
N GLU A 505 21.11 -11.07 -72.01
CA GLU A 505 21.26 -12.26 -72.87
C GLU A 505 20.86 -11.96 -74.33
N THR A 506 19.73 -11.29 -74.54
CA THR A 506 19.27 -10.87 -75.88
C THR A 506 20.26 -9.90 -76.53
N ALA A 507 20.84 -8.97 -75.77
CA ALA A 507 21.85 -8.04 -76.27
C ALA A 507 23.16 -8.77 -76.63
N ALA A 508 23.60 -9.73 -75.80
CA ALA A 508 24.78 -10.55 -76.08
C ALA A 508 24.60 -11.36 -77.38
N ALA A 509 23.44 -12.00 -77.56
CA ALA A 509 23.10 -12.71 -78.79
C ALA A 509 23.07 -11.79 -80.03
N ALA A 510 22.52 -10.58 -79.91
CA ALA A 510 22.50 -9.60 -80.99
C ALA A 510 23.91 -9.11 -81.38
N MET A 511 24.81 -8.93 -80.40
CA MET A 511 26.21 -8.59 -80.65
C MET A 511 26.95 -9.73 -81.36
N ALA A 512 26.78 -10.98 -80.91
CA ALA A 512 27.38 -12.16 -81.56
C ALA A 512 26.89 -12.34 -83.00
N ALA A 513 25.60 -12.09 -83.27
CA ALA A 513 25.03 -12.14 -84.62
C ALA A 513 25.62 -11.05 -85.55
N ARG A 514 25.85 -9.83 -85.03
CA ARG A 514 26.54 -8.76 -85.77
C ARG A 514 27.98 -9.18 -86.12
N ASP A 515 28.74 -9.68 -85.15
CA ASP A 515 30.13 -10.10 -85.37
C ASP A 515 30.23 -11.23 -86.40
N ALA A 516 29.24 -12.13 -86.47
CA ALA A 516 29.13 -13.15 -87.50
C ALA A 516 28.83 -12.54 -88.89
N ALA A 517 27.91 -11.57 -88.97
CA ALA A 517 27.58 -10.88 -90.21
C ALA A 517 28.78 -10.09 -90.77
N GLU A 518 29.51 -9.36 -89.93
CA GLU A 518 30.73 -8.65 -90.34
C GLU A 518 31.83 -9.60 -90.87
N LYS A 519 31.97 -10.80 -90.27
CA LYS A 519 32.89 -11.83 -90.77
C LYS A 519 32.43 -12.38 -92.13
N SER A 520 31.13 -12.59 -92.32
CA SER A 520 30.57 -13.06 -93.59
C SER A 520 30.76 -12.05 -94.72
N LEU A 521 30.50 -10.76 -94.47
CA LEU A 521 30.73 -9.69 -95.43
C LEU A 521 32.21 -9.60 -95.85
N LYS A 522 33.15 -9.64 -94.89
CA LYS A 522 34.60 -9.66 -95.17
C LYS A 522 35.00 -10.88 -96.03
N LEU A 523 34.37 -12.03 -95.85
CA LEU A 523 34.60 -13.20 -96.71
C LEU A 523 34.07 -12.96 -98.14
N ALA A 524 32.85 -12.43 -98.30
CA ALA A 524 32.28 -12.07 -99.61
C ALA A 524 33.11 -11.01 -100.35
N ASP A 525 33.64 -10.01 -99.64
CA ASP A 525 34.59 -9.04 -100.20
C ASP A 525 35.84 -9.75 -100.79
N THR A 526 36.46 -10.67 -100.05
CA THR A 526 37.63 -11.40 -100.55
C THR A 526 37.32 -12.35 -101.71
N ARG A 527 36.13 -12.95 -101.75
CA ARG A 527 35.68 -13.81 -102.86
C ARG A 527 35.41 -12.99 -104.11
N SER A 528 34.62 -11.93 -104.00
CA SER A 528 34.31 -11.03 -105.11
C SER A 528 35.55 -10.32 -105.66
N ALA A 529 36.56 -10.02 -104.83
CA ALA A 529 37.86 -9.55 -105.31
C ALA A 529 38.58 -10.58 -106.18
N ARG A 530 38.73 -11.84 -105.71
CA ARG A 530 39.35 -12.93 -106.47
C ARG A 530 38.59 -13.26 -107.76
N LEU A 531 37.27 -13.17 -107.77
CA LEU A 531 36.46 -13.36 -108.98
C LEU A 531 36.68 -12.22 -109.99
N ARG A 532 36.76 -10.96 -109.53
CA ARG A 532 37.11 -9.81 -110.39
C ARG A 532 38.51 -9.96 -110.99
N GLU A 533 39.52 -10.25 -110.18
CA GLU A 533 40.90 -10.51 -110.66
C GLU A 533 40.93 -11.62 -111.73
N ARG A 534 40.19 -12.71 -111.54
CA ARG A 534 40.10 -13.81 -112.51
C ARG A 534 39.38 -13.42 -113.80
N LEU A 535 38.32 -12.61 -113.71
CA LEU A 535 37.59 -12.09 -114.86
C LEU A 535 38.43 -11.08 -115.65
N GLU A 536 39.12 -10.17 -114.97
CA GLU A 536 40.04 -9.20 -115.57
C GLU A 536 41.20 -9.92 -116.28
N GLU A 537 41.78 -10.96 -115.67
CA GLU A 537 42.83 -11.79 -116.27
C GLU A 537 42.32 -12.60 -117.48
N LEU A 538 41.12 -13.18 -117.43
CA LEU A 538 40.53 -13.87 -118.59
C LEU A 538 40.13 -12.91 -119.71
N ASN A 539 39.69 -11.70 -119.37
CA ASN A 539 39.38 -10.66 -120.36
C ASN A 539 40.66 -10.15 -121.03
N ARG A 540 41.74 -9.92 -120.26
CA ARG A 540 43.08 -9.62 -120.80
C ARG A 540 43.57 -10.72 -121.75
N GLN A 541 43.41 -11.99 -121.37
CA GLN A 541 43.74 -13.13 -122.24
C GLN A 541 42.87 -13.19 -123.51
N ALA A 542 41.59 -12.77 -123.44
CA ALA A 542 40.71 -12.68 -124.61
C ALA A 542 41.16 -11.56 -125.56
N GLU A 543 41.40 -10.35 -125.06
CA GLU A 543 41.92 -9.20 -125.82
C GLU A 543 43.29 -9.50 -126.47
N GLU A 544 44.19 -10.17 -125.73
CA GLU A 544 45.48 -10.66 -126.26
C GLU A 544 45.33 -11.76 -127.32
N SER A 545 44.24 -12.54 -127.30
CA SER A 545 43.95 -13.55 -128.32
C SER A 545 43.30 -12.96 -129.57
N GLU A 546 42.52 -11.88 -129.44
CA GLU A 546 41.85 -11.16 -130.54
C GLU A 546 42.83 -10.24 -131.30
N GLY A 547 43.78 -9.63 -130.60
CA GLY A 547 44.86 -8.82 -131.19
C GLY A 547 45.91 -9.61 -132.00
N ARG A 548 45.81 -10.94 -132.11
CA ARG A 548 46.83 -11.82 -132.71
C ARG A 548 46.30 -12.67 -133.89
N ALA A 549 45.56 -12.06 -134.80
CA ALA A 549 45.02 -12.71 -135.99
C ALA A 549 45.47 -12.03 -137.30
N ASP A 550 46.48 -12.58 -138.00
CA ASP A 550 46.47 -12.96 -139.44
C ASP A 550 47.83 -13.57 -139.88
N PRO A 551 48.02 -14.18 -141.08
CA PRO A 551 47.71 -15.60 -141.28
C PRO A 551 48.85 -16.46 -141.87
N SER A 552 48.55 -17.76 -142.06
CA SER A 552 49.16 -18.77 -142.99
C SER A 552 49.90 -19.97 -142.37
N SER A 553 49.54 -21.16 -142.89
CA SER A 553 50.27 -22.46 -142.88
C SER A 553 50.71 -23.07 -141.52
N GLY A 554 50.51 -24.36 -141.22
CA GLY A 554 49.92 -25.47 -141.97
C GLY A 554 50.44 -26.84 -141.49
N SER A 555 49.70 -27.91 -141.78
CA SER A 555 50.10 -29.34 -141.70
C SER A 555 50.14 -30.08 -140.34
N GLY A 556 49.15 -30.99 -140.16
CA GLY A 556 49.34 -32.37 -139.68
C GLY A 556 49.53 -32.60 -138.16
N ARG A 557 48.86 -33.57 -137.50
CA ARG A 557 48.52 -34.92 -137.96
C ARG A 557 47.55 -35.61 -136.97
N HIS A 558 46.60 -36.40 -137.49
CA HIS A 558 45.57 -37.09 -136.69
C HIS A 558 46.08 -38.26 -135.83
N ARG A 559 45.32 -38.63 -134.80
CA ARG A 559 44.79 -40.01 -134.71
C ARG A 559 43.47 -40.13 -133.94
N TYR A 560 42.63 -41.06 -134.42
CA TYR A 560 41.32 -41.43 -133.90
C TYR A 560 41.39 -42.09 -132.51
N MET A 561 40.29 -42.05 -131.75
CA MET A 561 39.57 -43.29 -131.41
C MET A 561 38.13 -43.02 -130.94
N CYS A 562 37.34 -44.08 -130.85
CA CYS A 562 35.89 -44.10 -130.79
C CYS A 562 35.27 -44.02 -129.38
N TRP A 563 34.01 -43.59 -129.35
CA TRP A 563 32.90 -43.98 -128.46
C TRP A 563 32.94 -45.48 -128.00
N PRO A 564 32.22 -45.96 -126.93
CA PRO A 564 30.99 -45.38 -126.34
C PRO A 564 30.61 -45.69 -124.84
N TRP A 565 29.39 -45.25 -124.44
CA TRP A 565 28.43 -45.80 -123.42
C TRP A 565 28.65 -45.69 -121.88
N GLN A 566 27.49 -45.65 -121.19
CA GLN A 566 27.22 -45.54 -119.75
C GLN A 566 27.36 -46.90 -119.01
N TRP A 567 27.44 -46.90 -117.67
CA TRP A 567 26.54 -47.67 -116.76
C TRP A 567 26.77 -47.35 -115.26
N LEU A 568 25.89 -47.88 -114.38
CA LEU A 568 25.73 -47.50 -112.95
C LEU A 568 26.44 -48.45 -111.95
N GLY A 569 26.84 -47.89 -110.78
CA GLY A 569 26.39 -48.41 -109.46
C GLY A 569 27.34 -49.20 -108.53
N LEU A 570 27.51 -48.68 -107.29
CA LEU A 570 27.64 -49.40 -105.99
C LEU A 570 28.95 -50.23 -105.74
N ASN A 571 29.50 -50.47 -104.52
CA ASN A 571 29.14 -50.13 -103.13
C ASN A 571 30.29 -50.36 -102.08
N TYR A 572 30.36 -49.52 -101.02
CA TYR A 572 30.60 -49.80 -99.57
C TYR A 572 31.92 -50.35 -98.89
N VAL A 573 32.20 -49.79 -97.68
CA VAL A 573 32.92 -50.26 -96.43
C VAL A 573 34.49 -50.33 -96.36
N ARG A 574 35.16 -49.48 -95.53
CA ARG A 574 35.67 -49.77 -94.14
C ARG A 574 36.54 -48.65 -93.48
N LEU A 575 36.46 -48.59 -92.14
CA LEU A 575 36.93 -47.68 -91.06
C LEU A 575 38.47 -47.37 -90.83
N PRO A 576 38.81 -46.47 -89.84
CA PRO A 576 40.15 -45.86 -89.56
C PRO A 576 40.93 -46.58 -88.42
N PRO A 577 41.93 -46.01 -87.67
CA PRO A 577 41.95 -44.75 -86.86
C PRO A 577 43.12 -43.78 -87.23
N ALA A 578 43.20 -42.52 -86.78
CA ALA A 578 43.61 -42.05 -85.43
C ALA A 578 43.82 -40.49 -85.49
N GLU A 579 43.81 -39.64 -84.44
CA GLU A 579 43.53 -39.83 -82.99
C GLU A 579 42.94 -38.55 -82.31
N THR A 580 43.58 -37.96 -81.29
CA THR A 580 43.11 -36.95 -80.29
C THR A 580 43.73 -35.52 -80.46
N GLU A 581 43.35 -34.44 -79.76
CA GLU A 581 42.66 -34.27 -78.45
C GLU A 581 41.93 -32.91 -78.30
N GLU A 582 40.84 -32.92 -77.52
CA GLU A 582 40.23 -31.83 -76.70
C GLU A 582 40.10 -30.36 -77.18
N ALA A 583 38.84 -29.89 -77.30
CA ALA A 583 38.26 -28.98 -76.29
C ALA A 583 36.71 -28.96 -76.37
N SER A 584 36.09 -29.25 -75.21
CA SER A 584 34.65 -29.36 -74.93
C SER A 584 33.73 -28.28 -75.54
N ASN A 585 32.53 -28.71 -75.99
CA ASN A 585 31.31 -27.93 -75.82
C ASN A 585 30.08 -28.85 -75.82
N GLU A 586 29.69 -29.35 -74.65
CA GLU A 586 28.45 -30.12 -74.47
C GLU A 586 27.27 -29.18 -74.20
N MET A 587 26.17 -29.41 -74.90
CA MET A 587 24.91 -28.68 -74.75
C MET A 587 23.88 -29.66 -74.17
N GLU A 588 23.84 -29.74 -72.83
CA GLU A 588 22.85 -30.58 -72.14
C GLU A 588 21.45 -29.95 -72.22
N LEU A 589 20.55 -30.62 -72.93
CA LEU A 589 19.12 -30.40 -72.78
C LEU A 589 18.64 -31.20 -71.57
N SER A 590 18.09 -30.52 -70.57
CA SER A 590 17.38 -31.16 -69.44
C SER A 590 15.93 -30.71 -69.40
N GLU A 591 15.02 -31.67 -69.36
CA GLU A 591 13.59 -31.47 -69.11
C GLU A 591 13.34 -31.17 -67.61
N PRO A 592 12.23 -30.48 -67.25
CA PRO A 592 11.92 -30.19 -65.86
C PRO A 592 11.24 -31.36 -65.15
N LEU A 593 11.62 -31.60 -63.90
CA LEU A 593 10.85 -32.38 -62.93
C LEU A 593 9.76 -31.52 -62.26
N ILE A 594 8.70 -32.20 -61.80
CA ILE A 594 7.68 -31.68 -60.86
C ILE A 594 8.22 -31.82 -59.43
#